data_AF-A0A6A8LUB6-F1
#
_entry.id   AF-A0A6A8LUB6-F1
#
_cell.length_a   1.000
_cell.length_b   1.000
_cell.length_c   1.000
_cell.angle_alpha   90.00
_cell.angle_beta   90.00
_cell.angle_gamma   90.00
#
_symmetry.space_group_name_H-M   'P 1'
#
loop_
_entity.id
_entity.type
_entity.pdbx_description
1 polymer ?
#
loop_
_entity_poly.entity_id
_entity_poly.type
_entity_poly.pdbx_seq_one_letter_code
_entity_poly.pdbx_strand_id
1 'polypeptide(L)'
;DKVFLDGADFDQTEFDKFIENSSTEIKSSCPSVESYLAAIGDADEVYIFTISSALSGSYNTAQTAKKMILEEDPNRKIHVFDTKAAGPAERMAAVKASELLNEGVDFSEVVIQVQAYIDHLKIFFSLQS
;
A
#
# COMPACT_ATOMS: atom_id res chain seq x y z
N ASP A 1 7.33 -26.16 -0.46
CA ASP A 1 6.75 -24.87 -0.07
C ASP A 1 5.92 -24.31 -1.20
N LYS A 2 4.71 -23.85 -0.89
CA LYS A 2 3.78 -23.23 -1.86
C LYS A 2 3.72 -21.74 -1.57
N VAL A 3 3.86 -20.93 -2.60
CA VAL A 3 3.78 -19.47 -2.51
C VAL A 3 2.53 -19.03 -3.25
N PHE A 4 1.76 -18.15 -2.61
CA PHE A 4 0.60 -17.51 -3.20
C PHE A 4 0.90 -16.03 -3.37
N LEU A 5 0.70 -15.52 -4.58
CA LEU A 5 0.81 -14.09 -4.85
C LEU A 5 -0.60 -13.49 -4.74
N ASP A 6 -0.74 -12.50 -3.86
CA ASP A 6 -1.98 -11.70 -3.74
C ASP A 6 -2.04 -10.69 -4.90
N GLY A 7 -2.54 -11.15 -6.04
CA GLY A 7 -2.69 -10.38 -7.27
C GLY A 7 -4.04 -10.66 -7.94
N ALA A 8 -4.25 -10.12 -9.14
CA ALA A 8 -5.52 -10.25 -9.84
C ALA A 8 -5.95 -11.70 -10.09
N ASP A 9 -4.98 -12.62 -10.21
CA ASP A 9 -5.20 -14.04 -10.46
C ASP A 9 -5.22 -14.89 -9.16
N PHE A 10 -5.34 -14.26 -7.98
CA PHE A 10 -5.33 -14.96 -6.70
C PHE A 10 -6.56 -15.87 -6.54
N ASP A 11 -6.32 -17.18 -6.39
CA ASP A 11 -7.37 -18.15 -6.10
C ASP A 11 -7.59 -18.29 -4.58
N GLN A 12 -8.57 -17.55 -4.08
CA GLN A 12 -9.00 -17.62 -2.68
C GLN A 12 -9.39 -19.04 -2.25
N THR A 13 -10.09 -19.79 -3.11
CA THR A 13 -10.57 -21.14 -2.76
C THR A 13 -9.40 -22.11 -2.60
N GLU A 14 -8.39 -21.99 -3.45
CA GLU A 14 -7.17 -22.78 -3.33
C GLU A 14 -6.35 -22.41 -2.09
N PHE A 15 -6.27 -21.11 -1.78
CA PHE A 15 -5.59 -20.62 -0.59
C PHE A 15 -6.25 -21.09 0.71
N ASP A 16 -7.58 -21.01 0.81
CA ASP A 16 -8.34 -21.47 1.97
C ASP A 16 -8.11 -22.96 2.22
N LYS A 17 -8.21 -23.79 1.17
CA LYS A 17 -7.89 -25.22 1.26
C LYS A 17 -6.45 -25.46 1.70
N PHE A 18 -5.51 -24.65 1.24
CA PHE A 18 -4.12 -24.77 1.66
C PHE A 18 -3.94 -24.45 3.15
N ILE A 19 -4.57 -23.38 3.65
CA ILE A 19 -4.53 -23.02 5.07
C ILE A 19 -5.17 -24.11 5.94
N GLU A 20 -6.38 -24.57 5.59
CA GLU A 20 -7.13 -25.58 6.35
C GLU A 20 -6.35 -26.89 6.49
N ASN A 21 -5.57 -27.26 5.48
CA ASN A 21 -4.79 -28.50 5.47
C ASN A 21 -3.32 -28.31 5.92
N SER A 22 -2.89 -27.07 6.22
CA SER A 22 -1.52 -26.80 6.66
C SER A 22 -1.35 -27.14 8.14
N SER A 23 -0.39 -28.01 8.45
CA SER A 23 0.05 -28.27 9.83
C SER A 23 1.19 -27.32 10.27
N THR A 24 1.55 -26.35 9.43
CA THR A 24 2.70 -25.45 9.64
C THR A 24 2.27 -23.99 9.63
N GLU A 25 3.05 -23.16 10.34
CA GLU A 25 2.87 -21.70 10.37
C GLU A 25 2.88 -21.11 8.95
N ILE A 26 1.86 -20.30 8.65
CA ILE A 26 1.78 -19.52 7.42
C ILE A 26 2.52 -18.20 7.61
N LYS A 27 3.34 -17.82 6.63
CA LYS A 27 4.13 -16.59 6.67
C LYS A 27 3.74 -15.68 5.50
N SER A 28 3.84 -14.38 5.74
CA SER A 28 3.66 -13.34 4.71
C SER A 28 4.96 -12.58 4.47
N SER A 29 5.11 -12.00 3.29
CA SER A 29 6.21 -11.08 2.95
C SER A 29 5.65 -9.83 2.30
N CYS A 30 6.26 -8.67 2.57
CA CYS A 30 5.91 -7.43 1.87
C CYS A 30 6.42 -7.45 0.42
N PRO A 31 5.92 -6.55 -0.45
CA PRO A 31 6.46 -6.37 -1.80
C PRO A 31 7.96 -6.02 -1.79
N SER A 32 8.64 -6.31 -2.89
CA SER A 32 10.04 -5.93 -3.10
C SER A 32 10.19 -4.49 -3.61
N VAL A 33 11.40 -3.94 -3.56
CA VAL A 33 11.69 -2.60 -4.09
C VAL A 33 11.41 -2.56 -5.59
N GLU A 34 11.79 -3.61 -6.31
CA GLU A 34 11.58 -3.75 -7.76
C GLU A 34 10.09 -3.76 -8.12
N SER A 35 9.25 -4.38 -7.28
CA SER A 35 7.80 -4.38 -7.47
C SER A 35 7.22 -2.97 -7.37
N TYR A 36 7.70 -2.17 -6.41
CA TYR A 36 7.32 -0.76 -6.30
C TYR A 36 7.85 0.10 -7.45
N LEU A 37 9.11 -0.09 -7.86
CA LEU A 37 9.68 0.63 -9.01
C LEU A 37 8.87 0.38 -10.28
N ALA A 38 8.51 -0.88 -10.54
CA ALA A 38 7.69 -1.26 -11.69
C ALA A 38 6.29 -0.63 -11.62
N ALA A 39 5.66 -0.59 -10.44
CA ALA A 39 4.35 0.00 -10.25
C ALA A 39 4.34 1.55 -10.35
N ILE A 40 5.42 2.20 -9.92
CA ILE A 40 5.58 3.66 -10.03
C ILE A 40 5.72 4.09 -11.50
N GLY A 41 6.53 3.35 -12.28
CA GLY A 41 6.74 3.62 -13.70
C GLY A 41 7.07 5.07 -14.01
N ASP A 42 6.50 5.59 -15.10
CA ASP A 42 6.77 6.94 -15.62
C ASP A 42 5.72 7.98 -15.23
N ALA A 43 4.85 7.69 -14.26
CA ALA A 43 3.78 8.61 -13.86
C ALA A 43 4.32 9.89 -13.20
N ASP A 44 3.79 11.05 -13.61
CA ASP A 44 4.22 12.37 -13.11
C ASP A 44 3.98 12.53 -11.60
N GLU A 45 2.82 12.08 -11.12
CA GLU A 45 2.40 12.12 -9.73
C GLU A 45 2.00 10.73 -9.24
N VAL A 46 2.57 10.30 -8.11
CA VAL A 46 2.33 8.98 -7.54
C VAL A 46 2.04 9.07 -6.05
N TYR A 47 0.94 8.42 -5.65
CA TYR A 47 0.48 8.31 -4.28
C TYR A 47 0.45 6.83 -3.90
N ILE A 48 1.30 6.42 -2.95
CA ILE A 48 1.43 5.03 -2.51
C ILE A 48 0.81 4.92 -1.12
N PHE A 49 -0.14 4.01 -0.94
CA PHE A 49 -0.78 3.73 0.34
C PHE A 49 -0.35 2.35 0.80
N THR A 50 0.31 2.26 1.95
CA THR A 50 0.74 0.98 2.51
C THR A 50 -0.03 0.68 3.79
N ILE A 51 -0.22 -0.61 4.08
CA ILE A 51 -0.46 -1.10 5.44
C ILE A 51 0.51 -0.45 6.44
N SER A 52 0.08 -0.38 7.71
CA SER A 52 0.84 0.15 8.83
C SER A 52 2.31 -0.27 8.84
N SER A 53 3.20 0.70 8.94
CA SER A 53 4.65 0.45 9.06
C SER A 53 5.03 -0.34 10.34
N ALA A 54 4.16 -0.34 11.35
CA ALA A 54 4.33 -1.14 12.57
C ALA A 54 4.00 -2.63 12.38
N LEU A 55 3.30 -2.99 11.29
CA LEU A 55 2.88 -4.38 11.01
C LEU A 55 3.65 -5.01 9.84
N SER A 56 4.22 -4.21 8.94
CA SER A 56 4.84 -4.69 7.71
C SER A 56 5.99 -3.82 7.23
N GLY A 57 6.98 -4.42 6.57
CA GLY A 57 8.07 -3.73 5.90
C GLY A 57 7.67 -2.97 4.63
N SER A 58 6.42 -3.10 4.18
CA SER A 58 5.92 -2.52 2.92
C SER A 58 6.19 -1.01 2.79
N TYR A 59 5.95 -0.24 3.85
CA TYR A 59 6.24 1.20 3.90
C TYR A 59 7.72 1.51 3.64
N ASN A 60 8.62 0.77 4.30
CA ASN A 60 10.08 0.99 4.16
C ASN A 60 10.56 0.64 2.76
N THR A 61 10.04 -0.45 2.18
CA THR A 61 10.34 -0.84 0.80
C THR A 61 9.87 0.23 -0.18
N ALA A 62 8.64 0.74 -0.03
CA ALA A 62 8.10 1.81 -0.87
C ALA A 62 8.93 3.11 -0.76
N GLN A 63 9.34 3.48 0.46
CA GLN A 63 10.22 4.62 0.70
C GLN A 63 11.60 4.45 0.04
N THR A 64 12.12 3.23 -0.01
CA THR A 64 13.37 2.91 -0.70
C THR A 64 13.22 3.09 -2.20
N ALA A 65 12.14 2.56 -2.80
CA ALA A 65 11.85 2.75 -4.22
C ALA A 65 11.69 4.24 -4.59
N LYS A 66 10.93 4.99 -3.78
CA LYS A 66 10.82 6.45 -3.91
C LYS A 66 12.19 7.14 -3.90
N LYS A 67 13.06 6.78 -2.94
CA LYS A 67 14.39 7.38 -2.81
C LYS A 67 15.22 7.14 -4.08
N MET A 68 15.23 5.92 -4.60
CA MET A 68 15.97 5.58 -5.82
C MET A 68 15.52 6.42 -7.02
N ILE A 69 14.21 6.60 -7.19
CA ILE A 69 13.67 7.43 -8.29
C ILE A 69 14.08 8.90 -8.12
N LEU A 70 14.05 9.44 -6.90
CA LEU A 70 14.44 10.82 -6.64
C LEU A 70 15.95 11.07 -6.76
N GLU A 71 16.78 10.02 -6.66
CA GLU A 71 18.22 10.11 -6.96
C GLU A 71 18.46 10.27 -8.47
N GLU A 72 17.60 9.71 -9.32
CA GLU A 72 17.68 9.81 -10.78
C GLU A 72 16.97 11.06 -11.32
N ASP A 73 15.77 11.37 -10.81
CA ASP A 73 15.00 12.56 -11.13
C ASP A 73 14.41 13.23 -9.88
N PRO A 74 15.09 14.27 -9.35
CA PRO A 74 14.63 15.00 -8.16
C PRO A 74 13.29 15.72 -8.32
N ASN A 75 12.76 15.87 -9.53
CA ASN A 75 11.50 16.57 -9.79
C ASN A 75 10.27 15.65 -9.76
N ARG A 76 10.45 14.31 -9.71
CA ARG A 76 9.34 13.35 -9.61
C ARG A 76 8.51 13.62 -8.35
N LYS A 77 7.19 13.61 -8.49
CA LYS A 77 6.26 13.81 -7.36
C LYS A 77 5.75 12.46 -6.85
N ILE A 78 6.35 11.98 -5.76
CA ILE A 78 5.99 10.69 -5.16
C ILE A 78 5.79 10.86 -3.66
N HIS A 79 4.63 10.43 -3.15
CA HIS A 79 4.37 10.35 -1.71
C HIS A 79 3.98 8.94 -1.28
N VAL A 80 4.58 8.48 -0.18
CA VAL A 80 4.25 7.20 0.45
C VAL A 80 3.56 7.50 1.78
N PHE A 81 2.29 7.10 1.87
CA PHE A 81 1.50 7.21 3.10
C PHE A 81 1.60 5.91 3.90
N ASP A 82 2.03 6.04 5.14
CA ASP A 82 1.77 5.05 6.17
C ASP A 82 0.32 5.23 6.65
N THR A 83 -0.56 4.29 6.30
CA THR A 83 -1.98 4.37 6.69
C THR A 83 -2.21 4.14 8.18
N LYS A 84 -1.20 3.65 8.91
CA LYS A 84 -1.27 3.30 10.34
C LYS A 84 -2.38 2.28 10.68
N ALA A 85 -2.91 1.61 9.66
CA ALA A 85 -4.00 0.64 9.75
C ALA A 85 -3.79 -0.47 8.71
N ALA A 86 -4.81 -1.29 8.46
CA ALA A 86 -4.79 -2.34 7.44
C ALA A 86 -6.16 -2.43 6.76
N GLY A 87 -6.21 -3.03 5.57
CA GLY A 87 -7.45 -3.39 4.88
C GLY A 87 -8.18 -2.15 4.35
N PRO A 88 -9.41 -1.83 4.80
CA PRO A 88 -10.19 -0.74 4.21
C PRO A 88 -9.52 0.63 4.29
N ALA A 89 -8.59 0.86 5.23
CA ALA A 89 -7.93 2.15 5.38
C ALA A 89 -7.14 2.57 4.13
N GLU A 90 -6.43 1.64 3.50
CA GLU A 90 -5.65 1.89 2.29
C GLU A 90 -6.58 2.35 1.15
N ARG A 91 -7.70 1.66 0.97
CA ARG A 91 -8.72 2.03 -0.01
C ARG A 91 -9.37 3.39 0.30
N MET A 92 -9.71 3.65 1.56
CA MET A 92 -10.35 4.91 1.96
C MET A 92 -9.43 6.11 1.72
N ALA A 93 -8.14 5.98 2.04
CA ALA A 93 -7.16 7.02 1.75
C ALA A 93 -6.96 7.23 0.23
N ALA A 94 -6.91 6.15 -0.55
CA ALA A 94 -6.82 6.22 -2.01
C ALA A 94 -8.05 6.88 -2.65
N VAL A 95 -9.26 6.58 -2.17
CA VAL A 95 -10.50 7.25 -2.61
C VAL A 95 -10.43 8.73 -2.27
N LYS A 96 -10.00 9.10 -1.06
CA LYS A 96 -9.88 10.52 -0.68
C LYS A 96 -8.89 11.27 -1.56
N ALA A 97 -7.76 10.66 -1.90
CA ALA A 97 -6.80 11.25 -2.82
C ALA A 97 -7.42 11.45 -4.22
N SER A 98 -8.16 10.44 -4.72
CA SER A 98 -8.84 10.54 -6.01
C SER A 98 -9.90 11.66 -6.05
N GLU A 99 -10.65 11.86 -4.97
CA GLU A 99 -11.61 12.97 -4.86
C GLU A 99 -10.92 14.32 -5.01
N LEU A 100 -9.82 14.54 -4.26
CA LEU A 100 -9.07 15.80 -4.31
C LEU A 100 -8.42 16.05 -5.68
N LEU A 101 -7.90 15.00 -6.32
CA LEU A 101 -7.36 15.09 -7.67
C LEU A 101 -8.44 15.49 -8.70
N ASN A 102 -9.65 14.94 -8.57
CA ASN A 102 -10.78 15.31 -9.44
C ASN A 102 -11.25 16.76 -9.21
N GLU A 103 -10.99 17.32 -8.03
CA GLU A 103 -11.22 18.73 -7.71
C GLU A 103 -10.10 19.66 -8.22
N GLY A 104 -9.03 19.10 -8.79
CA GLY A 104 -7.88 19.87 -9.31
C GLY A 104 -6.95 20.37 -8.21
N VAL A 105 -6.95 19.73 -7.04
CA VAL A 105 -6.06 20.07 -5.94
C VAL A 105 -4.62 19.67 -6.29
N ASP A 106 -3.67 20.58 -6.05
CA ASP A 106 -2.25 20.34 -6.32
C ASP A 106 -1.64 19.25 -5.42
N PHE A 107 -0.65 18.55 -5.94
CA PHE A 107 0.05 17.43 -5.26
C PHE A 107 0.36 17.65 -3.79
N SER A 108 1.01 18.78 -3.44
CA SER A 108 1.40 19.06 -2.05
C SER A 108 0.20 19.20 -1.12
N GLU A 109 -0.90 19.75 -1.63
CA GLU A 109 -2.11 19.96 -0.86
C GLU A 109 -2.90 18.65 -0.74
N VAL A 110 -2.92 17.81 -1.80
CA VAL A 110 -3.44 16.44 -1.71
C VAL A 110 -2.72 15.68 -0.60
N VAL A 111 -1.39 15.76 -0.54
CA VAL A 111 -0.59 15.10 0.50
C VAL A 111 -1.00 15.55 1.91
N ILE A 112 -1.13 16.85 2.13
CA ILE A 112 -1.51 17.41 3.44
C ILE A 112 -2.91 16.94 3.84
N GLN A 113 -3.89 17.05 2.94
CA GLN A 113 -5.28 16.72 3.25
C GLN A 113 -5.50 15.22 3.42
N VAL A 114 -4.85 14.38 2.62
CA VAL A 114 -4.91 12.92 2.75
C VAL A 114 -4.23 12.46 4.04
N GLN A 115 -3.09 13.05 4.41
CA GLN A 115 -2.44 12.75 5.70
C GLN A 115 -3.36 13.13 6.88
N ALA A 116 -3.98 14.30 6.83
CA ALA A 116 -4.95 14.72 7.84
C ALA A 116 -6.16 13.77 7.89
N TYR A 117 -6.64 13.29 6.75
CA TYR A 117 -7.71 12.29 6.70
C TYR A 117 -7.30 10.97 7.36
N ILE A 118 -6.10 10.46 7.04
CA ILE A 118 -5.54 9.24 7.65
C ILE A 118 -5.44 9.38 9.17
N ASP A 119 -4.98 10.53 9.67
CA ASP A 119 -4.79 10.74 11.12
C ASP A 119 -6.10 10.73 11.92
N HIS A 120 -7.25 10.95 11.27
CA HIS A 120 -8.57 10.88 11.89
C HIS A 120 -9.33 9.58 11.58
N LEU A 121 -8.78 8.73 10.71
CA LEU A 121 -9.39 7.49 10.29
C LEU A 121 -9.37 6.46 11.43
N LYS A 122 -10.49 5.75 11.61
CA LYS A 122 -10.61 4.66 12.58
C LYS A 122 -11.15 3.42 11.89
N ILE A 123 -10.43 2.32 12.05
CA ILE A 123 -10.85 1.01 11.58
C ILE A 123 -11.15 0.13 12.80
N PHE A 124 -12.28 -0.55 12.76
CA PHE A 124 -12.68 -1.57 13.73
C PHE A 124 -12.87 -2.87 12.98
N PHE A 125 -12.46 -3.98 13.60
CA PHE A 125 -12.62 -5.31 13.04
C PHE A 125 -13.14 -6.26 14.12
N SER A 126 -13.88 -7.28 13.69
CA SER A 126 -14.27 -8.42 14.49
C SER A 126 -13.81 -9.67 13.74
N LEU A 127 -13.02 -10.49 14.41
CA LEU A 127 -12.44 -11.71 13.84
C LEU A 127 -12.97 -12.89 14.64
N GLN A 128 -13.34 -13.97 13.94
CA GLN A 128 -13.71 -15.24 14.57
C GLN A 128 -12.46 -16.09 14.87
N SER A 129 -11.42 -15.92 14.06
CA SER A 129 -10.11 -16.57 14.16
C SER A 129 -9.05 -15.63 13.60
#